data_AF-A0A371HPE1-F1
#
_entry.id   AF-A0A371HPE1-F1
#
_cell.length_a   1.000
_cell.length_b   1.000
_cell.length_c   1.000
_cell.angle_alpha   90.00
_cell.angle_beta   90.00
_cell.angle_gamma   90.00
#
_symmetry.space_group_name_H-M   'P 1'
#
loop_
_entity.id
_entity.type
_entity.pdbx_description
1 polymer ?
#
loop_
_entity_poly.entity_id
_entity_poly.type
_entity_poly.pdbx_seq_one_letter_code
_entity_poly.pdbx_strand_id
1 'polypeptide(L)'
;MKEKNGTLSIDGTSNPKRSGVGIILEGPDRASNNQLEYEALLASMKLTGELEAQFLTAKSNSQLVTSQVNGEYQAKDPQLMKYWDRA
;
A
#
# COMPACT_ATOMS: atom_id res chain seq x y z
N MET A 1 14.89 24.43 7.73
CA MET A 1 14.24 23.42 6.87
C MET A 1 13.01 22.94 7.63
N LYS A 2 11.80 22.93 7.05
CA LYS A 2 10.63 22.37 7.74
C LYS A 2 10.72 20.85 7.67
N GLU A 3 10.60 20.18 8.82
CA GLU A 3 10.47 18.72 8.87
C GLU A 3 9.16 18.31 8.18
N LYS A 4 9.28 17.28 7.35
CA LYS A 4 8.17 16.68 6.59
C LYS A 4 7.81 15.39 7.30
N ASN A 5 6.79 15.43 8.16
CA ASN A 5 6.40 14.30 9.00
C ASN A 5 5.10 13.67 8.46
N GLY A 6 5.14 12.38 8.12
CA GLY A 6 3.96 11.58 7.78
C GLY A 6 3.46 10.82 9.01
N THR A 7 2.20 10.38 8.97
CA THR A 7 1.58 9.61 10.06
C THR A 7 1.23 8.22 9.54
N LEU A 8 1.64 7.18 10.28
CA LEU A 8 1.17 5.81 10.08
C LEU A 8 0.38 5.41 11.33
N SER A 9 -0.91 5.15 11.15
CA SER A 9 -1.80 4.66 12.20
C SER A 9 -2.16 3.21 11.92
N ILE A 10 -2.00 2.35 12.92
CA ILE A 10 -2.33 0.92 12.85
C ILE A 10 -3.29 0.60 13.98
N ASP A 11 -4.45 0.05 13.64
CA ASP A 11 -5.43 -0.43 14.61
C ASP A 11 -5.78 -1.90 14.34
N GLY A 12 -5.90 -2.67 15.41
CA GLY A 12 -6.07 -4.11 15.37
C GLY A 12 -7.40 -4.54 15.97
N THR A 13 -8.13 -5.40 15.28
CA THR A 13 -9.32 -6.06 15.82
C THR A 13 -9.17 -7.57 15.73
N SER A 14 -9.64 -8.29 16.75
CA SER A 14 -9.62 -9.74 16.77
C SER A 14 -10.87 -10.29 17.44
N ASN A 15 -11.47 -11.28 16.77
CA ASN A 15 -12.49 -12.13 17.34
C ASN A 15 -12.28 -13.58 16.86
N PRO A 16 -12.96 -14.58 17.45
CA PRO A 16 -12.74 -15.99 17.13
C PRO A 16 -12.98 -16.40 15.66
N LYS A 17 -13.71 -15.60 14.88
CA LYS A 17 -14.00 -15.87 13.46
C LYS A 17 -13.14 -15.06 12.50
N ARG A 18 -12.62 -13.92 12.94
CA ARG A 18 -11.88 -12.97 12.10
C ARG A 18 -10.98 -12.11 12.97
N SER A 19 -9.73 -12.00 12.56
CA SER A 19 -8.86 -10.90 12.93
C SER A 19 -8.67 -9.99 11.73
N GLY A 20 -8.45 -8.70 11.97
CA GLY A 20 -8.22 -7.69 10.95
C GLY A 20 -7.34 -6.58 11.48
N VAL A 21 -6.56 -5.99 10.60
CA VAL A 21 -5.74 -4.82 10.88
C VAL A 21 -6.15 -3.72 9.92
N GLY A 22 -6.44 -2.53 10.46
CA GLY A 22 -6.63 -1.31 9.71
C GLY A 22 -5.32 -0.53 9.66
N ILE A 23 -4.89 -0.13 8.47
CA ILE A 23 -3.71 0.72 8.26
C ILE A 23 -4.18 2.03 7.63
N ILE A 24 -3.81 3.16 8.23
CA ILE A 24 -4.02 4.49 7.67
C ILE A 24 -2.65 5.14 7.49
N LEU A 25 -2.35 5.56 6.27
CA LEU A 25 -1.11 6.24 5.93
C LEU A 25 -1.42 7.67 5.46
N GLU A 26 -0.88 8.65 6.16
CA GLU A 26 -0.94 10.06 5.80
C GLU A 26 0.46 10.56 5.43
N GLY A 27 0.61 11.04 4.20
CA GLY A 27 1.88 11.55 3.71
C GLY A 27 2.26 12.92 4.32
N PRO A 28 3.55 13.24 4.46
CA PRO A 28 4.01 14.54 4.95
C PRO A 28 3.75 15.73 4.01
N ASP A 29 3.40 15.44 2.75
CA ASP A 29 3.16 16.39 1.66
C ASP A 29 1.92 15.96 0.86
N ARG A 30 1.58 16.72 -0.20
CA ARG A 30 0.72 16.29 -1.31
C ARG A 30 1.33 15.12 -2.08
N ALA A 31 1.44 13.94 -1.46
CA ALA A 31 1.59 12.68 -2.19
C ALA A 31 0.31 12.45 -3.00
N SER A 32 0.43 11.92 -4.22
CA SER A 32 -0.77 11.54 -4.97
C SER A 32 -1.44 10.36 -4.28
N ASN A 33 -2.77 10.25 -4.40
CA ASN A 33 -3.51 9.10 -3.86
C ASN A 33 -2.89 7.77 -4.34
N ASN A 34 -2.48 7.70 -5.61
CA ASN A 34 -1.81 6.52 -6.17
C ASN A 34 -0.51 6.19 -5.44
N GLN A 35 0.29 7.20 -5.06
CA GLN A 35 1.52 6.97 -4.30
C GLN A 35 1.21 6.38 -2.91
N LEU A 36 0.22 6.92 -2.20
CA LEU A 36 -0.18 6.38 -0.89
C LEU A 36 -0.72 4.95 -1.00
N GLU A 37 -1.49 4.66 -2.04
CA GLU A 37 -1.99 3.31 -2.30
C GLU A 37 -0.86 2.30 -2.58
N TYR A 38 0.17 2.68 -3.35
CA TYR A 38 1.34 1.83 -3.54
C TYR A 38 2.08 1.55 -2.24
N GLU A 39 2.35 2.58 -1.45
CA GLU A 39 3.06 2.42 -0.16
C GLU A 39 2.25 1.55 0.80
N ALA A 40 0.92 1.73 0.85
CA ALA A 40 0.04 0.89 1.65
C ALA A 40 0.01 -0.57 1.16
N LEU A 41 0.00 -0.80 -0.15
CA LEU A 41 0.05 -2.14 -0.74
C LEU A 41 1.37 -2.86 -0.40
N LEU A 42 2.51 -2.19 -0.59
CA LEU A 42 3.84 -2.73 -0.29
C LEU A 42 4.00 -3.05 1.20
N ALA A 43 3.56 -2.14 2.08
CA ALA A 43 3.57 -2.39 3.52
C ALA A 43 2.72 -3.60 3.91
N SER A 44 1.54 -3.74 3.28
CA SER A 44 0.64 -4.88 3.53
C SER A 44 1.24 -6.20 3.04
N MET A 45 1.89 -6.22 1.88
CA MET A 45 2.58 -7.41 1.35
C MET A 45 3.72 -7.85 2.27
N LYS A 46 4.54 -6.89 2.72
CA LYS A 46 5.62 -7.17 3.67
C LYS A 46 5.10 -7.75 4.97
N LEU A 47 4.10 -7.11 5.58
CA LEU A 47 3.50 -7.58 6.83
C LEU A 47 2.89 -8.98 6.66
N THR A 48 2.24 -9.25 5.53
CA THR A 48 1.65 -10.56 5.26
C THR A 48 2.71 -11.66 5.15
N GLY A 49 3.86 -11.35 4.53
CA GLY A 49 5.02 -12.25 4.50
C GLY A 49 5.58 -12.52 5.90
N GLU A 50 5.67 -11.51 6.77
CA GLU A 50 6.10 -11.66 8.16
C GLU A 50 5.11 -12.49 9.00
N LEU A 51 3.82 -12.48 8.64
CA LEU A 51 2.77 -13.27 9.28
C LEU A 51 2.59 -14.66 8.66
N GLU A 52 3.48 -15.06 7.73
CA GLU A 52 3.44 -16.35 7.02
C GLU A 52 2.09 -16.66 6.36
N ALA A 53 1.32 -15.63 5.97
CA ALA A 53 0.04 -15.87 5.33
C ALA A 53 0.26 -16.37 3.90
N GLN A 54 -0.37 -17.50 3.57
CA GLN A 54 -0.23 -18.12 2.24
C GLN A 54 -0.92 -17.31 1.13
N PHE A 55 -1.93 -16.51 1.47
CA PHE A 55 -2.73 -15.78 0.49
C PHE A 55 -3.08 -14.37 0.99
N LEU A 56 -2.84 -13.37 0.15
CA LEU A 56 -3.25 -12.00 0.37
C LEU A 56 -4.26 -11.59 -0.72
N THR A 57 -5.42 -11.09 -0.30
CA THR A 57 -6.36 -10.42 -1.22
C THR A 57 -6.29 -8.93 -0.98
N ALA A 58 -5.59 -8.21 -1.85
CA ALA A 58 -5.60 -6.75 -1.86
C ALA A 58 -6.77 -6.23 -2.72
N LYS A 59 -7.50 -5.22 -2.22
CA LYS A 59 -8.54 -4.52 -2.97
C LYS A 59 -8.17 -3.05 -3.07
N SER A 60 -8.04 -2.54 -4.28
CA SER A 60 -7.80 -1.12 -4.57
C SER A 60 -8.90 -0.60 -5.48
N ASN A 61 -9.23 0.68 -5.32
CA ASN A 61 -10.10 1.44 -6.22
C ASN A 61 -9.29 2.20 -7.28
N SER A 62 -7.95 2.18 -7.22
CA SER A 62 -7.09 2.77 -8.25
C SER A 62 -6.86 1.79 -9.39
N GLN A 63 -7.49 2.08 -10.52
CA GLN A 63 -7.29 1.33 -11.76
C GLN A 63 -5.81 1.29 -12.18
N LEU A 64 -5.06 2.37 -11.91
CA LEU A 64 -3.64 2.44 -12.22
C LEU A 64 -2.85 1.40 -11.41
N VAL A 65 -3.08 1.34 -10.09
CA VAL A 65 -2.40 0.39 -9.21
C VAL A 65 -2.74 -1.04 -9.61
N THR A 66 -4.02 -1.34 -9.84
CA THR A 66 -4.45 -2.68 -10.21
C THR A 66 -3.88 -3.12 -11.56
N SER A 67 -3.91 -2.26 -12.58
CA SER A 67 -3.39 -2.64 -13.91
C SER A 67 -1.86 -2.76 -13.94
N GLN A 68 -1.12 -2.03 -13.10
CA GLN A 68 0.33 -2.23 -13.00
C GLN A 68 0.69 -3.54 -12.31
N VAL A 69 0.04 -3.85 -11.18
CA VAL A 69 0.30 -5.09 -10.44
C VAL A 69 -0.05 -6.32 -11.29
N ASN A 70 -1.06 -6.21 -12.14
CA ASN A 70 -1.41 -7.25 -13.11
C ASN A 70 -0.49 -7.30 -14.35
N GLY A 71 0.45 -6.36 -14.49
CA GLY A 71 1.34 -6.27 -15.66
C GLY A 71 0.66 -5.79 -16.95
N GLU A 72 -0.55 -5.22 -16.86
CA GLU A 72 -1.36 -4.77 -18.00
C GLU A 72 -0.96 -3.38 -18.51
N TYR A 73 -0.36 -2.57 -17.64
CA TYR A 73 -0.03 -1.17 -17.92
C TYR A 73 1.24 -0.78 -17.17
N GLN A 74 2.08 0.08 -17.73
CA GLN A 74 3.24 0.67 -17.05
C GLN A 74 3.03 2.19 -16.89
N ALA A 75 3.21 2.74 -15.67
CA ALA A 75 3.16 4.19 -15.48
C ALA A 75 4.20 4.90 -16.34
N LYS A 76 3.83 6.10 -16.80
CA LYS A 76 4.76 7.06 -17.40
C LYS A 76 5.33 8.06 -16.40
N ASP A 77 4.67 8.22 -15.26
CA ASP A 77 5.15 9.10 -14.20
C ASP A 77 6.42 8.49 -13.56
N PRO A 78 7.58 9.15 -13.62
CA PRO A 78 8.82 8.65 -13.02
C PRO A 78 8.68 8.31 -11.54
N GLN A 79 7.82 9.02 -10.80
CA GLN A 79 7.56 8.74 -9.38
C GLN A 79 6.79 7.44 -9.17
N LEU A 80 5.95 7.03 -10.13
CA LEU A 80 5.18 5.80 -10.04
C LEU A 80 5.91 4.62 -10.70
N MET A 81 6.76 4.88 -11.71
CA MET A 81 7.59 3.86 -12.35
C MET A 81 8.49 3.11 -11.36
N LYS A 82 8.93 3.77 -10.28
CA LYS A 82 9.75 3.13 -9.24
C LYS A 82 9.06 1.98 -8.51
N TYR A 83 7.71 1.88 -8.59
CA TYR A 83 6.94 0.80 -7.98
C TYR A 83 6.87 -0.44 -8.87
N TRP A 84 7.30 -0.35 -10.14
CA TRP A 84 7.27 -1.46 -11.09
C TRP A 84 8.09 -2.67 -10.64
N ASP A 85 9.28 -2.43 -10.07
CA ASP A 85 10.19 -3.50 -9.63
C ASP A 85 10.06 -3.81 -8.13
N ARG A 86 9.08 -3.20 -7.45
CA ARG A 86 8.95 -3.27 -5.99
C ARG A 86 7.72 -4.05 -5.52
N ALA A 87 6.71 -4.17 -6.37
CA ALA A 87 5.55 -5.04 -6.15
C ALA A 87 5.88 -6.46 -6.61
#